data_AF-A0A9X1HAL5-F1
#
_entry.id   AF-A0A9X1HAL5-F1
#
_cell.length_a   1.000
_cell.length_b   1.000
_cell.length_c   1.000
_cell.angle_alpha   90.00
_cell.angle_beta   90.00
_cell.angle_gamma   90.00
#
_symmetry.space_group_name_H-M   'P 1'
#
loop_
_entity.id
_entity.type
_entity.pdbx_description
1 polymer ?
#
loop_
_entity_poly.entity_id
_entity_poly.type
_entity_poly.pdbx_seq_one_letter_code
_entity_poly.pdbx_strand_id
1 'polypeptide(L)' 'MLNIKQLKLDLAELRIKVAELKIAEKNEIEGIEYEIFQLKQNLVNNYSLTKYDAHIKSEIHKTSLFITDVERIIIAHS' A
#
# COMPACT_ATOMS: atom_id res chain seq x y z
N MET A 1 -12.71 -14.14 4.21
CA MET A 1 -13.07 -12.97 5.04
C MET A 1 -11.86 -12.05 5.09
N LEU A 2 -12.03 -10.75 4.87
CA LEU A 2 -10.92 -9.80 4.82
C LEU A 2 -10.31 -9.65 6.23
N ASN A 3 -9.02 -9.94 6.41
CA ASN A 3 -8.36 -9.77 7.71
C ASN A 3 -7.98 -8.30 7.92
N ILE A 4 -8.93 -7.51 8.40
CA ILE A 4 -8.79 -6.06 8.59
C ILE A 4 -7.66 -5.70 9.55
N LYS A 5 -7.43 -6.50 10.59
CA LYS A 5 -6.37 -6.25 11.56
C LYS A 5 -4.99 -6.34 10.89
N GLN A 6 -4.75 -7.40 10.11
CA GLN A 6 -3.47 -7.54 9.41
C GLN A 6 -3.33 -6.52 8.28
N LEU A 7 -4.42 -6.22 7.55
CA LEU A 7 -4.40 -5.19 6.51
C LEU A 7 -4.00 -3.81 7.05
N LYS A 8 -4.45 -3.44 8.25
CA LYS A 8 -4.04 -2.20 8.93
C LYS A 8 -2.54 -2.17 9.24
N LEU A 9 -1.97 -3.30 9.64
CA LEU A 9 -0.53 -3.40 9.96
C LEU A 9 0.32 -3.31 8.69
N ASP A 10 -0.04 -4.05 7.65
CA ASP A 10 0.68 -4.04 6.37
C ASP A 10 0.57 -2.65 5.69
N LEU A 11 -0.58 -1.96 5.81
CA LEU A 11 -0.72 -0.58 5.35
C LEU A 11 0.14 0.40 6.14
N ALA A 12 0.33 0.17 7.45
CA ALA A 12 1.22 0.97 8.28
C ALA A 12 2.69 0.79 7.87
N GLU A 13 3.11 -0.43 7.52
CA GLU A 13 4.44 -0.71 6.98
C GLU A 13 4.69 0.08 5.68
N LEU A 14 3.74 0.06 4.75
CA LEU A 14 3.82 0.88 3.52
C LEU A 14 4.01 2.37 3.84
N ARG A 15 3.31 2.89 4.86
CA ARG A 15 3.41 4.30 5.27
C ARG A 15 4.78 4.64 5.84
N ILE A 16 5.36 3.75 6.62
CA ILE A 16 6.72 3.91 7.15
C ILE A 16 7.71 4.00 5.99
N LYS A 17 7.64 3.09 5.02
CA LYS A 17 8.50 3.13 3.82
C LYS A 17 8.34 4.39 2.98
N VAL A 18 7.11 4.89 2.83
CA VAL A 18 6.85 6.18 2.17
C VAL A 18 7.46 7.35 2.94
N ALA A 19 7.49 7.30 4.27
CA ALA A 19 8.15 8.30 5.09
C ALA A 19 9.68 8.23 4.95
N GLU A 20 10.25 7.02 4.95
CA GLU A 20 11.68 6.78 4.70
C GLU A 20 12.12 7.36 3.36
N LEU A 21 11.35 7.11 2.29
CA LEU A 21 11.65 7.64 0.95
C LEU A 21 11.79 9.17 0.92
N LYS A 22 11.01 9.90 1.73
CA LYS A 22 11.03 11.38 1.76
C LYS A 22 12.31 11.95 2.34
N ILE A 23 13.03 11.17 3.14
CA ILE A 23 14.27 11.59 3.81
C ILE A 23 15.50 10.81 3.31
N ALA A 24 15.31 9.91 2.34
CA ALA A 24 16.34 9.02 1.83
C ALA A 24 17.44 9.75 1.07
N GLU A 25 18.66 9.22 1.15
CA GLU A 25 19.76 9.69 0.31
C GLU A 25 19.58 9.21 -1.14
N LYS A 26 20.19 9.93 -2.09
CA LYS A 26 19.98 9.68 -3.53
C LYS A 26 20.26 8.23 -3.96
N ASN A 27 21.25 7.58 -3.36
CA ASN A 27 21.66 6.20 -3.61
C ASN A 27 20.70 5.16 -3.02
N GLU A 28 19.79 5.55 -2.13
CA GLU A 28 18.83 4.65 -1.45
C GLU A 28 17.43 4.72 -2.09
N ILE A 29 17.12 5.81 -2.78
CA ILE A 29 15.80 6.10 -3.38
C ILE A 29 15.28 4.91 -4.20
N GLU A 30 16.08 4.38 -5.14
CA GLU A 30 15.63 3.32 -6.05
C GLU A 30 15.26 2.04 -5.29
N GLY A 31 16.05 1.68 -4.26
CA GLY A 31 15.77 0.53 -3.41
C GLY A 31 14.45 0.70 -2.63
N ILE A 32 14.24 1.87 -2.04
CA ILE A 32 13.03 2.15 -1.27
C ILE A 32 11.79 2.24 -2.18
N GLU A 33 11.92 2.81 -3.39
CA GLU A 33 10.84 2.82 -4.38
C GLU A 33 10.43 1.41 -4.80
N TYR A 34 11.41 0.51 -4.98
CA TYR A 34 11.15 -0.90 -5.26
C TYR A 34 10.44 -1.59 -4.09
N GLU A 35 10.88 -1.38 -2.85
CA GLU A 35 10.22 -1.91 -1.65
C GLU A 35 8.76 -1.44 -1.54
N ILE A 36 8.52 -0.13 -1.74
CA ILE A 36 7.17 0.45 -1.78
C ILE A 36 6.31 -0.22 -2.86
N PHE A 37 6.88 -0.46 -4.05
CA PHE A 37 6.17 -1.17 -5.12
C PHE A 37 5.80 -2.59 -4.71
N GLN A 38 6.72 -3.35 -4.12
CA GLN A 38 6.45 -4.71 -3.65
C GLN A 38 5.38 -4.75 -2.55
N LEU A 39 5.43 -3.81 -1.59
CA LEU A 39 4.42 -3.71 -0.53
C LEU A 39 3.02 -3.47 -1.09
N LYS A 40 2.88 -2.57 -2.08
CA LYS A 40 1.59 -2.34 -2.76
C LYS A 40 1.09 -3.59 -3.48
N GLN A 41 1.97 -4.30 -4.19
CA GLN A 41 1.63 -5.55 -4.87
C GLN A 41 1.18 -6.62 -3.88
N ASN A 42 1.89 -6.76 -2.76
CA ASN A 42 1.54 -7.71 -1.69
C ASN A 42 0.18 -7.38 -1.07
N LEU A 43 -0.10 -6.11 -0.79
CA LEU A 43 -1.41 -5.67 -0.31
C LEU A 43 -2.54 -6.06 -1.27
N VAL A 44 -2.37 -5.81 -2.57
CA VAL A 44 -3.40 -6.19 -3.56
C VAL A 44 -3.61 -7.70 -3.61
N ASN A 45 -2.54 -8.47 -3.64
CA ASN A 45 -2.60 -9.92 -3.83
C ASN A 45 -3.10 -10.64 -2.57
N ASN A 46 -2.51 -10.35 -1.41
CA ASN A 46 -2.80 -11.05 -0.15
C ASN A 46 -4.23 -10.81 0.33
N TYR A 47 -4.79 -9.64 0.03
CA TYR A 47 -6.13 -9.24 0.47
C TYR A 47 -7.17 -9.24 -0.67
N SER A 48 -6.77 -9.61 -1.89
CA SER A 48 -7.62 -9.58 -3.08
C SER A 48 -8.32 -8.22 -3.26
N LEU A 49 -7.61 -7.11 -3.08
CA LEU A 49 -8.21 -5.78 -2.98
C LEU A 49 -9.01 -5.37 -4.23
N THR A 50 -8.68 -5.94 -5.38
CA THR A 50 -9.44 -5.76 -6.63
C THR A 50 -10.89 -6.22 -6.57
N LYS A 51 -11.27 -7.03 -5.58
CA LYS A 51 -12.67 -7.43 -5.35
C LYS A 51 -13.51 -6.31 -4.72
N TYR A 52 -12.83 -5.36 -4.08
CA TYR A 52 -13.46 -4.24 -3.37
C TYR A 52 -13.31 -2.94 -4.15
N ASP A 53 -12.20 -2.80 -4.88
CA ASP A 53 -11.95 -1.68 -5.79
C ASP A 53 -11.19 -2.15 -7.04
N ALA A 54 -11.88 -2.15 -8.19
CA ALA A 54 -11.31 -2.59 -9.46
C ALA A 54 -10.18 -1.67 -9.97
N HIS A 55 -10.14 -0.41 -9.55
CA HIS A 55 -9.16 0.58 -9.98
C HIS A 55 -7.87 0.53 -9.16
N ILE A 56 -7.86 -0.14 -8.00
CA ILE A 56 -6.72 -0.16 -7.08
C ILE A 56 -5.40 -0.62 -7.71
N LYS A 57 -5.46 -1.48 -8.74
CA LYS A 57 -4.28 -1.89 -9.51
C LYS A 57 -3.67 -0.74 -10.32
N SER A 58 -4.51 0.11 -10.89
CA SER A 58 -4.05 1.30 -11.64
C SER A 58 -3.44 2.36 -10.72
N GLU A 59 -3.83 2.34 -9.44
CA GLU A 59 -3.33 3.29 -8.44
C GLU A 59 -1.97 2.94 -7.86
N ILE A 60 -1.46 1.73 -8.13
CA ILE A 60 -0.12 1.30 -7.66
C ILE A 60 0.96 2.30 -8.08
N HIS A 61 0.79 3.02 -9.19
CA HIS A 61 1.74 4.06 -9.61
C HIS A 61 1.69 5.35 -8.78
N LYS A 62 0.60 5.62 -8.07
CA LYS A 62 0.39 6.80 -7.22
C LYS A 62 0.14 6.37 -5.77
N THR A 63 1.22 6.21 -5.02
CA THR A 63 1.18 5.65 -3.65
C THR A 63 0.18 6.36 -2.71
N SER A 64 -0.02 7.67 -2.86
CA SER A 64 -1.01 8.41 -2.05
C SER A 64 -2.46 8.04 -2.34
N LEU A 65 -2.82 7.83 -3.61
CA LEU A 65 -4.15 7.37 -4.00
C LEU A 65 -4.36 5.94 -3.51
N PHE A 66 -3.39 5.07 -3.79
CA PHE A 66 -3.42 3.68 -3.33
C PHE A 66 -3.67 3.57 -1.82
N ILE A 67 -2.93 4.32 -0.99
CA ILE A 67 -3.13 4.33 0.47
C ILE A 67 -4.56 4.75 0.82
N THR A 68 -5.07 5.80 0.17
CA THR A 68 -6.43 6.33 0.42
C THR A 68 -7.49 5.28 0.11
N ASP A 69 -7.36 4.55 -0.99
CA ASP A 69 -8.33 3.54 -1.38
C ASP A 69 -8.26 2.28 -0.50
N VAL A 70 -7.06 1.87 -0.07
CA VAL A 70 -6.93 0.82 0.96
C VAL A 70 -7.60 1.25 2.27
N GLU A 71 -7.43 2.50 2.71
CA GLU A 71 -8.13 3.01 3.90
C GLU A 71 -9.64 2.98 3.77
N ARG A 72 -10.18 3.36 2.61
CA ARG A 72 -11.62 3.29 2.35
C ARG A 72 -12.13 1.85 2.45
N ILE A 73 -11.41 0.89 1.89
CA ILE A 73 -11.74 -0.54 2.01
C ILE A 73 -11.73 -0.97 3.48
N ILE A 74 -10.71 -0.57 4.25
CA ILE A 74 -10.62 -0.86 5.68
C ILE A 74 -11.82 -0.30 6.44
N ILE A 75 -12.18 0.97 6.21
CA ILE A 75 -13.29 1.65 6.90
C ILE A 75 -14.62 0.97 6.58
N ALA A 76 -14.86 0.61 5.32
CA ALA A 76 -16.10 -0.02 4.88
C ALA A 76 -16.33 -1.44 5.45
N HIS A 77 -15.27 -2.07 5.98
CA HIS A 77 -15.29 -3.46 6.46
C HIS A 77 -14.81 -3.62 7.92
N SER A 78 -14.60 -2.51 8.64
CA SER A 78 -14.22 -2.50 10.07
C SER A 78 -15.41 -2.62 11.01
#